data_AF-A0A847I690-F1
#
_entry.id   AF-A0A847I690-F1
#
_cell.length_a   1.000
_cell.length_b   1.000
_cell.length_c   1.000
_cell.angle_alpha   90.00
_cell.angle_beta   90.00
_cell.angle_gamma   90.00
#
_symmetry.space_group_name_H-M   'P 1'
#
loop_
_entity.id
_entity.type
_entity.pdbx_description
1 polymer ?
#
loop_
_entity_poly.entity_id
_entity_poly.type
_entity_poly.pdbx_seq_one_letter_code
_entity_poly.pdbx_strand_id
1 'polypeptide(L)'
;MSTSRYQKLNNRKRRIQYRLRERLWAPQDQPMFRARNIHYELSDRLRGLAPGGMGAMHHLARRVGLIPAIDRYLHLLKIHLPYHESDHVLNVAYNILAGGTCLEDLELWRNDEVYLDALGAQRIPDPTTEGDFCRRFTAVDVEILQDTLNEVRLGVVNGTIALTRRPATRATNSTIGASAWEEAGKLSCAAGYRHSQCIHDRLEEVHRKRANRPSPAFSPVPVRVRSR
;
A
#
# COMPACT_ATOMS: atom_id res chain seq x y z
N MET A 1 -9.02 -21.27 32.19
CA MET A 1 -8.23 -20.94 30.97
C MET A 1 -6.84 -21.55 31.11
N SER A 2 -6.32 -22.30 30.12
CA SER A 2 -5.02 -22.99 30.23
C SER A 2 -3.84 -22.01 30.23
N THR A 3 -2.89 -22.16 31.15
CA THR A 3 -1.68 -21.32 31.33
C THR A 3 -0.90 -21.07 30.02
N SER A 4 -0.85 -22.06 29.13
CA SER A 4 -0.20 -21.96 27.80
C SER A 4 -0.86 -20.93 26.86
N ARG A 5 -2.19 -20.83 26.85
CA ARG A 5 -2.91 -19.83 26.03
C ARG A 5 -2.66 -18.42 26.53
N TYR A 6 -2.65 -18.24 27.85
CA TYR A 6 -2.35 -16.95 28.49
C TYR A 6 -0.91 -16.50 28.19
N GLN A 7 0.07 -17.40 28.30
CA GLN A 7 1.47 -17.13 27.91
C GLN A 7 1.59 -16.73 26.44
N LYS A 8 0.92 -17.46 25.52
CA LYS A 8 0.91 -17.11 24.09
C LYS A 8 0.35 -15.70 23.86
N LEU A 9 -0.79 -15.35 24.46
CA LEU A 9 -1.39 -14.02 24.34
C LEU A 9 -0.47 -12.91 24.89
N ASN A 10 0.14 -13.13 26.05
CA ASN A 10 1.09 -12.17 26.62
C ASN A 10 2.34 -11.98 25.77
N ASN A 11 2.85 -13.05 25.16
CA ASN A 11 3.96 -12.95 24.23
C ASN A 11 3.60 -12.16 22.98
N ARG A 12 2.39 -12.35 22.42
CA ARG A 12 1.87 -11.53 21.31
C ARG A 12 1.80 -10.06 21.69
N LYS A 13 1.18 -9.74 22.83
CA LYS A 13 1.08 -8.37 23.36
C LYS A 13 2.46 -7.71 23.49
N ARG A 14 3.43 -8.43 24.06
CA ARG A 14 4.82 -7.93 24.19
C ARG A 14 5.46 -7.64 22.84
N ARG A 15 5.26 -8.50 21.84
CA ARG A 15 5.78 -8.28 20.48
C ARG A 15 5.15 -7.07 19.80
N ILE A 16 3.84 -6.89 19.93
CA ILE A 16 3.14 -5.70 19.43
C ILE A 16 3.64 -4.43 20.14
N GLN A 17 3.71 -4.44 21.48
CA GLN A 17 4.25 -3.31 22.23
C GLN A 17 5.68 -2.97 21.81
N TYR A 18 6.52 -3.98 21.56
CA TYR A 18 7.86 -3.78 21.04
C TYR A 18 7.89 -3.16 19.63
N ARG A 19 6.95 -3.53 18.75
CA ARG A 19 6.79 -2.94 17.42
C ARG A 19 6.32 -1.48 17.49
N LEU A 20 5.44 -1.16 18.43
CA LEU A 20 4.80 0.15 18.59
C LEU A 20 5.55 1.14 19.49
N ARG A 21 6.60 0.70 20.19
CA ARG A 21 7.40 1.56 21.07
C ARG A 21 7.85 2.83 20.37
N GLU A 22 7.98 3.90 21.14
CA GLU A 22 8.53 5.16 20.65
C GLU A 22 9.92 4.95 20.06
N ARG A 23 10.13 5.47 18.86
CA ARG A 23 11.37 5.35 18.11
C ARG A 23 11.56 6.58 17.25
N LEU A 24 12.79 7.08 17.22
CA LEU A 24 13.23 8.06 16.25
C LEU A 24 13.45 7.35 14.92
N TRP A 25 12.62 7.66 13.93
CA TRP A 25 12.75 7.13 12.58
C TRP A 25 13.66 8.02 11.75
N ALA A 26 14.58 7.41 11.01
CA ALA A 26 15.24 8.08 9.90
C ALA A 26 14.28 8.12 8.69
N PRO A 27 14.49 9.04 7.74
CA PRO A 27 13.84 8.95 6.43
C PRO A 27 13.96 7.54 5.84
N GLN A 28 12.87 7.02 5.29
CA GLN A 28 12.84 5.68 4.71
C GLN A 28 12.89 5.78 3.18
N ASP A 29 13.84 5.10 2.54
CA ASP A 29 13.92 5.03 1.07
C ASP A 29 12.94 4.02 0.44
N GLN A 30 12.30 3.20 1.28
CA GLN A 30 11.39 2.15 0.86
C GLN A 30 10.13 2.13 1.73
N PRO A 31 8.97 1.76 1.17
CA PRO A 31 7.73 1.58 1.92
C PRO A 31 7.88 0.64 3.13
N MET A 32 7.07 0.91 4.15
CA MET A 32 6.96 0.10 5.36
C MET A 32 6.33 -1.27 5.06
N PHE A 33 5.42 -1.33 4.09
CA PHE A 33 4.74 -2.56 3.70
C PHE A 33 5.61 -3.32 2.70
N ARG A 34 6.31 -4.34 3.21
CA ARG A 34 7.38 -5.01 2.46
C ARG A 34 7.07 -6.41 2.00
N ALA A 35 5.95 -7.01 2.43
CA ALA A 35 5.54 -8.39 2.14
C ALA A 35 6.69 -9.42 2.25
N ARG A 36 6.80 -10.14 3.36
CA ARG A 36 7.71 -11.29 3.48
C ARG A 36 6.90 -12.59 3.36
N ASN A 37 7.51 -13.66 2.86
CA ASN A 37 6.91 -14.96 2.54
C ASN A 37 5.64 -15.25 3.36
N ILE A 38 4.47 -15.23 2.70
CA ILE A 38 3.20 -15.44 3.37
C ILE A 38 3.04 -16.93 3.64
N HIS A 39 2.89 -17.27 4.92
CA HIS A 39 2.34 -18.55 5.32
C HIS A 39 0.82 -18.46 5.22
N TYR A 40 0.25 -19.15 4.23
CA TYR A 40 -1.19 -19.26 4.06
C TYR A 40 -1.75 -20.17 5.14
N GLU A 41 -2.26 -19.60 6.24
CA GLU A 41 -3.08 -20.35 7.20
C GLU A 41 -4.56 -20.12 6.82
N LEU A 42 -5.17 -21.15 6.21
CA LEU A 42 -6.60 -21.16 5.91
C LEU A 42 -7.35 -21.28 7.24
N SER A 43 -7.98 -20.19 7.68
CA SER A 43 -8.87 -20.18 8.84
C SER A 43 -10.32 -20.30 8.37
N ASP A 44 -11.04 -21.31 8.86
CA ASP A 44 -12.46 -21.60 8.57
C ASP A 44 -13.46 -20.58 9.15
N ARG A 45 -12.98 -19.50 9.76
CA ARG A 45 -13.84 -18.43 10.27
C ARG A 45 -13.24 -17.08 9.92
N LEU A 46 -13.97 -16.27 9.14
CA LEU A 46 -14.45 -14.93 9.50
C LEU A 46 -14.85 -14.09 8.26
N ARG A 47 -15.67 -13.06 8.53
CA ARG A 47 -16.29 -12.10 7.60
C ARG A 47 -15.31 -11.08 6.99
N GLY A 48 -14.11 -11.52 6.60
CA GLY A 48 -13.07 -10.70 5.98
C GLY A 48 -11.97 -11.59 5.42
N LEU A 49 -11.12 -11.07 4.54
CA LEU A 49 -9.97 -11.83 4.02
C LEU A 49 -9.15 -12.35 5.21
N ALA A 50 -9.03 -13.68 5.35
CA ALA A 50 -8.10 -14.27 6.30
C ALA A 50 -6.69 -13.68 6.09
N PRO A 51 -5.78 -13.74 7.08
CA PRO A 51 -4.48 -13.09 6.97
C PRO A 51 -3.67 -13.48 5.71
N GLY A 52 -3.85 -14.72 5.22
CA GLY A 52 -3.28 -15.16 3.94
C GLY A 52 -3.83 -14.40 2.71
N GLY A 53 -5.09 -13.97 2.74
CA GLY A 53 -5.72 -13.14 1.73
C GLY A 53 -5.17 -11.70 1.70
N MET A 54 -4.92 -11.09 2.87
CA MET A 54 -4.33 -9.76 2.96
C MET A 54 -2.92 -9.72 2.36
N GLY A 55 -2.09 -10.70 2.73
CA GLY A 55 -0.77 -10.82 2.13
C GLY A 55 -0.86 -11.05 0.60
N ALA A 56 -1.79 -11.88 0.13
CA ALA A 56 -1.96 -12.14 -1.30
C ALA A 56 -2.33 -10.87 -2.07
N MET A 57 -3.24 -10.05 -1.53
CA MET A 57 -3.60 -8.76 -2.11
C MET A 57 -2.42 -7.78 -2.13
N HIS A 58 -1.61 -7.76 -1.07
CA HIS A 58 -0.42 -6.93 -1.04
C HIS A 58 0.66 -7.40 -2.02
N HIS A 59 0.86 -8.71 -2.18
CA HIS A 59 1.73 -9.25 -3.23
C HIS A 59 1.22 -8.94 -4.64
N LEU A 60 -0.10 -8.97 -4.86
CA LEU A 60 -0.69 -8.57 -6.13
C LEU A 60 -0.36 -7.11 -6.42
N ALA A 61 -0.65 -6.19 -5.49
CA ALA A 61 -0.35 -4.77 -5.61
C ALA A 61 1.14 -4.52 -5.94
N ARG A 62 2.05 -5.27 -5.32
CA ARG A 62 3.48 -5.22 -5.66
C ARG A 62 3.78 -5.71 -7.07
N ARG A 63 3.23 -6.86 -7.46
CA ARG A 63 3.52 -7.48 -8.78
C ARG A 63 3.00 -6.66 -9.95
N VAL A 64 1.85 -6.01 -9.78
CA VAL A 64 1.30 -5.14 -10.84
C VAL A 64 1.97 -3.77 -10.88
N GLY A 65 2.94 -3.50 -10.02
CA GLY A 65 3.63 -2.21 -9.98
C GLY A 65 2.77 -1.09 -9.38
N LEU A 66 1.69 -1.40 -8.66
CA LEU A 66 0.82 -0.38 -8.07
C LEU A 66 1.56 0.47 -7.03
N ILE A 67 2.32 -0.16 -6.14
CA ILE A 67 3.08 0.52 -5.08
C ILE A 67 4.04 1.57 -5.66
N PRO A 68 4.99 1.21 -6.55
CA PRO A 68 5.89 2.20 -7.12
C PRO A 68 5.20 3.21 -8.04
N ALA A 69 4.03 2.90 -8.61
CA ALA A 69 3.26 3.87 -9.39
C ALA A 69 2.66 4.95 -8.48
N ILE A 70 2.10 4.58 -7.33
CA ILE A 70 1.58 5.55 -6.35
C ILE A 70 2.72 6.44 -5.85
N ASP A 71 3.84 5.86 -5.40
CA ASP A 71 4.97 6.64 -4.85
C ASP A 71 5.63 7.56 -5.89
N ARG A 72 5.47 7.24 -7.18
CA ARG A 72 5.99 8.06 -8.28
C ARG A 72 5.12 9.27 -8.59
N TYR A 73 3.80 9.14 -8.53
CA TYR A 73 2.89 10.17 -9.03
C TYR A 73 2.17 10.93 -7.92
N LEU A 74 1.95 10.28 -6.77
CA LEU A 74 1.32 10.90 -5.62
C LEU A 74 2.40 11.38 -4.65
N HIS A 75 2.46 12.70 -4.46
CA HIS A 75 3.40 13.32 -3.51
C HIS A 75 2.60 14.15 -2.52
N LEU A 76 2.35 13.66 -1.32
CA LEU A 76 1.63 14.39 -0.27
C LEU A 76 2.52 14.66 0.94
N LEU A 77 3.56 13.85 1.11
CA LEU A 77 4.50 13.95 2.19
C LEU A 77 5.74 14.73 1.73
N LYS A 78 6.22 15.61 2.61
CA LYS A 78 7.52 16.29 2.40
C LYS A 78 8.69 15.40 2.77
N ILE A 79 8.48 14.50 3.73
CA ILE A 79 9.48 13.57 4.24
C ILE A 79 8.79 12.26 4.59
N HIS A 80 9.37 11.13 4.18
CA HIS A 80 8.85 9.78 4.42
C HIS A 80 9.33 9.22 5.77
N LEU A 81 8.65 9.60 6.85
CA LEU A 81 8.94 9.13 8.22
C LEU A 81 7.69 8.54 8.89
N PRO A 82 7.60 7.22 9.11
CA PRO A 82 8.33 6.14 8.43
C PRO A 82 7.62 5.63 7.16
N TYR A 83 6.55 6.30 6.73
CA TYR A 83 5.64 5.79 5.70
C TYR A 83 5.80 6.54 4.37
N HIS A 84 5.55 5.82 3.29
CA HIS A 84 5.38 6.34 1.93
C HIS A 84 3.90 6.61 1.62
N GLU A 85 3.62 7.36 0.56
CA GLU A 85 2.25 7.58 0.09
C GLU A 85 1.51 6.28 -0.20
N SER A 86 2.19 5.30 -0.82
CA SER A 86 1.63 3.98 -1.06
C SER A 86 1.26 3.24 0.22
N ASP A 87 2.04 3.37 1.30
CA ASP A 87 1.73 2.74 2.59
C ASP A 87 0.39 3.26 3.12
N HIS A 88 0.15 4.58 3.07
CA HIS A 88 -1.09 5.17 3.52
C HIS A 88 -2.30 4.78 2.66
N VAL A 89 -2.16 4.92 1.33
CA VAL A 89 -3.24 4.55 0.39
C VAL A 89 -3.62 3.08 0.55
N LEU A 90 -2.62 2.20 0.65
CA LEU A 90 -2.86 0.78 0.86
C LEU A 90 -3.42 0.48 2.25
N ASN A 91 -3.01 1.20 3.30
CA ASN A 91 -3.54 1.00 4.64
C ASN A 91 -5.06 1.26 4.70
N VAL A 92 -5.53 2.34 4.06
CA VAL A 92 -6.96 2.64 3.94
C VAL A 92 -7.69 1.57 3.12
N ALA A 93 -7.13 1.17 1.97
CA ALA A 93 -7.73 0.13 1.14
C ALA A 93 -7.81 -1.22 1.86
N TYR A 94 -6.77 -1.57 2.62
CA TYR A 94 -6.67 -2.81 3.38
C TYR A 94 -7.61 -2.82 4.58
N ASN A 95 -7.84 -1.68 5.23
CA ASN A 95 -8.87 -1.56 6.25
C ASN A 95 -10.24 -1.97 5.70
N ILE A 96 -10.63 -1.43 4.54
CA ILE A 96 -11.90 -1.75 3.89
C ILE A 96 -11.96 -3.22 3.49
N LEU A 97 -10.88 -3.76 2.89
CA LEU A 97 -10.80 -5.16 2.49
C LEU A 97 -10.86 -6.15 3.67
N ALA A 98 -10.37 -5.74 4.84
CA ALA A 98 -10.46 -6.51 6.07
C ALA A 98 -11.84 -6.38 6.76
N GLY A 99 -12.77 -5.60 6.19
CA GLY A 99 -14.12 -5.39 6.71
C GLY A 99 -14.27 -4.20 7.66
N GLY A 100 -13.24 -3.34 7.76
CA GLY A 100 -13.31 -2.08 8.47
C GLY A 100 -14.28 -1.10 7.81
N THR A 101 -14.91 -0.27 8.62
CA THR A 101 -15.92 0.71 8.20
C THR A 101 -15.51 2.15 8.51
N CYS A 102 -14.57 2.34 9.44
CA CYS A 102 -14.02 3.65 9.79
C CYS A 102 -12.50 3.59 10.01
N LEU A 103 -11.85 4.76 10.11
CA LEU A 103 -10.39 4.82 10.30
C LEU A 103 -9.97 4.27 11.66
N GLU A 104 -10.82 4.38 12.68
CA GLU A 104 -10.57 3.87 14.03
C GLU A 104 -10.33 2.36 14.06
N ASP A 105 -10.91 1.62 13.10
CA ASP A 105 -10.69 0.18 12.94
C ASP A 105 -9.22 -0.16 12.66
N LEU A 106 -8.42 0.79 12.17
CA LEU A 106 -6.97 0.62 12.01
C LEU A 106 -6.26 0.31 13.33
N GLU A 107 -6.79 0.75 14.47
CA GLU A 107 -6.18 0.42 15.76
C GLU A 107 -6.33 -1.08 16.09
N LEU A 108 -7.39 -1.74 15.59
CA LEU A 108 -7.55 -3.19 15.70
C LEU A 108 -6.44 -3.90 14.91
N TRP A 109 -6.22 -3.48 13.67
CA TRP A 109 -5.21 -4.08 12.77
C TRP A 109 -3.79 -3.79 13.22
N ARG A 110 -3.55 -2.61 13.80
CA ARG A 110 -2.25 -2.23 14.37
C ARG A 110 -1.84 -3.09 15.57
N ASN A 111 -2.81 -3.71 16.23
CA ASN A 111 -2.60 -4.63 17.34
C ASN A 111 -2.73 -6.12 16.94
N ASP A 112 -3.00 -6.42 15.66
CA ASP A 112 -3.07 -7.78 15.13
C ASP A 112 -1.72 -8.20 14.54
N GLU A 113 -1.05 -9.14 15.23
CA GLU A 113 0.25 -9.65 14.79
C GLU A 113 0.18 -10.36 13.44
N VAL A 114 -0.91 -11.08 13.16
CA VAL A 114 -1.04 -11.85 11.92
C VAL A 114 -1.28 -10.93 10.73
N TYR A 115 -2.04 -9.84 10.93
CA TYR A 115 -2.21 -8.79 9.94
C TYR A 115 -0.88 -8.11 9.60
N LEU A 116 -0.11 -7.70 10.61
CA LEU A 116 1.20 -7.08 10.41
C LEU A 116 2.19 -8.02 9.72
N ASP A 117 2.18 -9.30 10.09
CA ASP A 117 3.04 -10.31 9.50
C ASP A 117 2.66 -10.58 8.03
N ALA A 118 1.35 -10.59 7.70
CA ALA A 118 0.87 -10.74 6.33
C ALA A 118 1.32 -9.58 5.41
N LEU A 119 1.37 -8.35 5.94
CA LEU A 119 1.91 -7.19 5.22
C LEU A 119 3.44 -7.14 5.25
N GLY A 120 4.10 -7.97 6.07
CA GLY A 120 5.52 -7.89 6.36
C GLY A 120 5.93 -6.55 6.96
N ALA A 121 5.00 -5.90 7.70
CA ALA A 121 5.15 -4.56 8.22
C ALA A 121 5.54 -4.59 9.70
N GLN A 122 6.42 -3.68 10.11
CA GLN A 122 6.72 -3.52 11.53
C GLN A 122 5.55 -2.83 12.25
N ARG A 123 4.94 -1.84 11.61
CA ARG A 123 3.79 -1.08 12.11
C ARG A 123 3.00 -0.50 10.94
N ILE A 124 1.74 -0.17 11.19
CA ILE A 124 0.89 0.59 10.27
C ILE A 124 0.60 1.98 10.85
N PRO A 125 0.31 2.98 9.99
CA PRO A 125 -0.21 4.27 10.43
C PRO A 125 -1.43 4.09 11.36
N ASP A 126 -1.49 4.85 12.46
CA ASP A 126 -2.67 4.88 13.33
C ASP A 126 -3.80 5.72 12.70
N PRO A 127 -5.03 5.62 13.22
CA PRO A 127 -6.17 6.38 12.71
C PRO A 127 -5.92 7.90 12.61
N THR A 128 -5.17 8.47 13.56
CA THR A 128 -4.89 9.92 13.58
C THR A 128 -3.85 10.30 12.52
N THR A 129 -2.84 9.46 12.29
CA THR A 129 -1.88 9.61 11.19
C THR A 129 -2.58 9.49 9.84
N GLU A 130 -3.48 8.51 9.65
CA GLU A 130 -4.27 8.40 8.41
C GLU A 130 -5.20 9.59 8.22
N GLY A 131 -5.80 10.08 9.29
CA GLY A 131 -6.61 11.30 9.24
C GLY A 131 -5.80 12.53 8.80
N ASP A 132 -4.54 12.67 9.26
CA ASP A 132 -3.64 13.73 8.78
C ASP A 132 -3.28 13.56 7.31
N PHE A 133 -3.00 12.33 6.87
CA PHE A 133 -2.72 12.02 5.47
C PHE A 133 -3.91 12.39 4.56
N CYS A 134 -5.12 11.97 4.93
CA CYS A 134 -6.34 12.26 4.17
C CYS A 134 -6.60 13.78 4.04
N ARG A 135 -6.30 14.57 5.09
CA ARG A 135 -6.47 16.04 5.07
C ARG A 135 -5.54 16.76 4.08
N ARG A 136 -4.48 16.12 3.61
CA ARG A 136 -3.52 16.71 2.67
C ARG A 136 -3.96 16.63 1.21
N PHE A 137 -4.95 15.78 0.89
CA PHE A 137 -5.45 15.64 -0.46
C PHE A 137 -6.15 16.92 -0.93
N THR A 138 -5.86 17.30 -2.17
CA THR A 138 -6.69 18.20 -2.97
C THR A 138 -7.43 17.41 -4.03
N ALA A 139 -8.41 18.03 -4.70
CA ALA A 139 -9.14 17.39 -5.80
C ALA A 139 -8.19 16.85 -6.89
N VAL A 140 -7.11 17.57 -7.19
CA VAL A 140 -6.14 17.15 -8.20
C VAL A 140 -5.34 15.93 -7.75
N ASP A 141 -5.02 15.82 -6.46
CA ASP A 141 -4.31 14.65 -5.93
C ASP A 141 -5.19 13.40 -5.98
N VAL A 142 -6.51 13.57 -5.79
CA VAL A 142 -7.48 12.49 -5.95
C VAL A 142 -7.57 12.04 -7.42
N GLU A 143 -7.61 12.99 -8.36
CA GLU A 143 -7.58 12.68 -9.80
C GLU A 143 -6.30 11.92 -10.18
N ILE A 144 -5.13 12.39 -9.74
CA ILE A 144 -3.84 11.71 -9.97
C ILE A 144 -3.88 10.27 -9.45
N LEU A 145 -4.42 10.06 -8.24
CA LEU A 145 -4.55 8.72 -7.69
C LEU A 145 -5.49 7.84 -8.51
N GLN A 146 -6.64 8.36 -8.94
CA GLN A 146 -7.59 7.64 -9.79
C GLN A 146 -6.98 7.26 -11.15
N ASP A 147 -6.28 8.20 -11.78
CA ASP A 147 -5.60 7.99 -13.05
C ASP A 147 -4.48 6.95 -12.92
N THR A 148 -3.66 7.04 -11.86
CA THR A 148 -2.60 6.07 -11.56
C THR A 148 -3.18 4.65 -11.39
N LEU A 149 -4.27 4.52 -10.63
CA LEU A 149 -4.96 3.24 -10.44
C LEU A 149 -5.52 2.71 -11.77
N ASN A 150 -6.10 3.58 -12.59
CA ASN A 150 -6.67 3.20 -13.87
C ASN A 150 -5.59 2.78 -14.88
N GLU A 151 -4.43 3.45 -14.90
CA GLU A 151 -3.29 3.08 -15.74
C GLU A 151 -2.79 1.68 -15.40
N VAL A 152 -2.55 1.40 -14.11
CA VAL A 152 -2.15 0.06 -13.65
C VAL A 152 -3.21 -0.98 -14.01
N ARG A 153 -4.50 -0.66 -13.81
CA ARG A 153 -5.61 -1.55 -14.18
C ARG A 153 -5.59 -1.89 -15.68
N LEU A 154 -5.46 -0.89 -16.54
CA LEU A 154 -5.41 -1.08 -17.99
C LEU A 154 -4.16 -1.87 -18.40
N GLY A 155 -3.02 -1.63 -17.79
CA GLY A 155 -1.80 -2.41 -18.04
C GLY A 155 -1.99 -3.89 -17.72
N VAL A 156 -2.73 -4.22 -16.65
CA VAL A 156 -3.08 -5.62 -16.33
C VAL A 156 -4.04 -6.22 -17.37
N VAL A 157 -5.09 -5.48 -17.77
CA VAL A 157 -6.11 -5.95 -18.71
C VAL A 157 -5.55 -6.14 -20.12
N ASN A 158 -4.71 -5.22 -20.58
CA ASN A 158 -4.14 -5.24 -21.92
C ASN A 158 -2.90 -6.16 -22.04
N GLY A 159 -2.48 -6.78 -20.93
CA GLY A 159 -1.34 -7.70 -20.88
C GLY A 159 0.03 -7.03 -20.86
N THR A 160 0.11 -5.70 -20.86
CA THR A 160 1.37 -4.94 -20.73
C THR A 160 2.06 -5.20 -19.39
N ILE A 161 1.28 -5.39 -18.32
CA ILE A 161 1.77 -5.80 -17.00
C ILE A 161 1.59 -7.30 -16.88
N ALA A 162 2.68 -8.03 -17.11
CA ALA A 162 2.67 -9.49 -17.00
C ALA A 162 2.53 -9.91 -15.54
N LEU A 163 1.36 -10.42 -15.17
CA LEU A 163 1.21 -11.25 -13.98
C LEU A 163 1.89 -12.59 -14.27
N THR A 164 3.21 -12.69 -14.08
CA THR A 164 3.91 -13.96 -14.28
C THR A 164 3.24 -15.05 -13.46
N ARG A 165 2.54 -15.98 -14.12
CA ARG A 165 2.25 -17.30 -13.56
C ARG A 165 3.63 -17.87 -13.24
N ARG A 166 3.95 -18.08 -11.96
CA ARG A 166 4.99 -19.07 -11.66
C ARG A 166 4.52 -20.34 -12.38
N PRO A 167 5.30 -20.96 -13.27
CA PRO A 167 4.93 -22.26 -13.75
C PRO A 167 4.81 -23.12 -12.49
N ALA A 168 3.60 -23.62 -12.20
CA ALA A 168 3.48 -24.78 -11.34
C ALA A 168 4.46 -25.79 -11.93
N THR A 169 5.38 -26.30 -11.13
CA THR A 169 6.33 -27.32 -11.54
C THR A 169 5.53 -28.49 -12.10
N ARG A 170 5.32 -28.50 -13.41
CA ARG A 170 4.75 -29.60 -14.15
C ARG A 170 5.88 -30.14 -14.99
N ALA A 171 6.34 -31.31 -14.56
CA ALA A 171 7.22 -32.15 -15.32
C ALA A 171 6.70 -32.34 -16.76
N THR A 172 7.68 -32.42 -17.66
CA THR A 172 7.67 -33.05 -18.99
C THR A 172 6.79 -32.48 -20.11
N ASN A 173 7.51 -31.93 -21.08
CA ASN A 173 7.36 -32.02 -22.54
C ASN A 173 5.99 -31.69 -23.18
N SER A 174 5.90 -30.50 -23.76
CA SER A 174 5.47 -30.37 -25.16
C SER A 174 5.80 -28.98 -25.70
N THR A 175 6.52 -28.98 -26.81
CA THR A 175 6.90 -27.81 -27.61
C THR A 175 5.66 -27.18 -28.23
N ILE A 176 5.31 -25.95 -27.84
CA ILE A 176 4.44 -25.08 -28.66
C ILE A 176 5.01 -23.65 -28.65
N GLY A 177 5.61 -23.30 -29.79
CA GLY A 177 5.78 -21.99 -30.43
C GLY A 177 5.90 -20.73 -29.58
N ALA A 178 7.12 -20.21 -29.46
CA ALA A 178 7.45 -18.88 -28.93
C ALA A 178 7.21 -17.71 -29.93
N SER A 179 6.62 -17.93 -31.10
CA SER A 179 6.56 -16.91 -32.16
C SER A 179 5.25 -16.11 -32.24
N ALA A 180 4.28 -16.33 -31.34
CA ALA A 180 2.98 -15.63 -31.38
C ALA A 180 2.91 -14.35 -30.52
N TRP A 181 3.93 -14.06 -29.70
CA TRP A 181 3.91 -12.91 -28.77
C TRP A 181 4.65 -11.68 -29.28
N GLU A 182 5.48 -11.83 -30.33
CA GLU A 182 6.34 -10.75 -30.82
C GLU A 182 5.61 -9.76 -31.77
N GLU A 183 4.47 -10.17 -32.35
CA GLU A 183 3.60 -9.27 -33.14
C GLU A 183 2.57 -8.53 -32.30
N ALA A 184 2.05 -9.11 -31.21
CA ALA A 184 1.11 -8.42 -30.31
C ALA A 184 1.77 -7.22 -29.59
N GLY A 185 3.08 -7.29 -29.33
CA GLY A 185 3.85 -6.18 -28.75
C GLY A 185 4.04 -4.99 -29.68
N LYS A 186 3.98 -5.18 -31.01
CA LYS A 186 4.19 -4.10 -31.99
C LYS A 186 2.92 -3.32 -32.33
N LEU A 187 1.74 -3.95 -32.21
CA LEU A 187 0.44 -3.29 -32.43
C LEU A 187 0.03 -2.35 -31.27
N SER A 188 0.55 -2.55 -30.06
CA SER A 188 0.25 -1.72 -28.89
C SER A 188 0.91 -0.32 -28.92
N CYS A 189 2.00 -0.13 -29.67
CA CYS A 189 2.68 1.18 -29.74
C CYS A 189 2.00 2.16 -30.71
N ALA A 190 1.17 1.68 -31.64
CA ALA A 190 0.54 2.52 -32.67
C ALA A 190 -0.85 3.06 -32.28
N ALA A 191 -1.49 2.49 -31.24
CA ALA A 191 -2.83 2.87 -30.80
C ALA A 191 -2.80 3.82 -29.58
N GLY A 192 -2.40 5.07 -29.83
CA GLY A 192 -2.97 6.26 -29.17
C GLY A 192 -2.90 6.37 -27.63
N TYR A 193 -1.73 6.61 -27.06
CA TYR A 193 -1.60 7.09 -25.68
C TYR A 193 -1.60 8.63 -25.62
N ARG A 194 -2.78 9.25 -25.78
CA ARG A 194 -3.00 10.67 -25.43
C ARG A 194 -3.19 10.90 -23.91
N HIS A 195 -3.35 9.84 -23.12
CA HIS A 195 -3.71 9.94 -21.69
C HIS A 195 -2.49 10.01 -20.75
N SER A 196 -1.37 9.32 -21.03
CA SER A 196 -0.17 9.44 -20.18
C SER A 196 0.51 10.80 -20.31
N GLN A 197 0.43 11.42 -21.50
CA GLN A 197 0.81 12.82 -21.71
C GLN A 197 -0.08 13.78 -20.89
N CYS A 198 -1.37 13.48 -20.72
CA CYS A 198 -2.27 14.28 -19.89
C CYS A 198 -1.88 14.23 -18.40
N ILE A 199 -1.47 13.06 -17.89
CA ILE A 199 -0.96 12.93 -16.51
C ILE A 199 0.35 13.72 -16.37
N HIS A 200 1.30 13.58 -17.30
CA HIS A 200 2.59 14.29 -17.23
C HIS A 200 2.44 15.81 -17.36
N ASP A 201 1.61 16.30 -18.28
CA ASP A 201 1.35 17.73 -18.50
C ASP A 201 0.61 18.35 -17.30
N ARG A 202 -0.33 17.61 -16.71
CA ARG A 202 -1.07 18.04 -15.52
C ARG A 202 -0.20 17.97 -14.26
N LEU A 203 0.69 16.98 -14.15
CA LEU A 203 1.69 16.90 -13.08
C LEU A 203 2.67 18.07 -13.15
N GLU A 204 3.16 18.44 -14.34
CA GLU A 204 3.99 19.64 -14.52
C GLU A 204 3.27 20.90 -14.03
N GLU A 205 1.98 21.06 -14.34
CA GLU A 205 1.20 22.19 -13.87
C GLU A 205 0.97 22.17 -12.35
N VAL A 206 0.77 20.99 -11.75
CA VAL A 206 0.63 20.82 -10.29
C VAL A 206 1.94 21.08 -9.55
N HIS A 207 3.06 20.55 -10.04
CA HIS A 207 4.40 20.84 -9.50
C HIS A 207 4.70 22.34 -9.59
N ARG A 208 4.37 22.99 -10.70
CA ARG A 208 4.49 24.45 -10.88
C ARG A 208 3.60 25.23 -9.90
N LYS A 209 2.34 24.81 -9.69
CA LYS A 209 1.42 25.41 -8.72
C LYS A 209 1.83 25.19 -7.27
N ARG A 210 2.46 24.06 -6.95
CA ARG A 210 2.98 23.73 -5.61
C ARG A 210 4.29 24.44 -5.28
N ALA A 211 5.18 24.61 -6.26
CA ALA A 211 6.40 25.43 -6.10
C ALA A 211 6.08 26.90 -5.74
N ASN A 212 4.90 27.39 -6.15
CA ASN A 212 4.42 28.76 -5.90
C ASN A 212 3.41 28.91 -4.74
N ARG A 213 3.14 27.88 -3.94
CA ARG A 213 2.29 28.05 -2.75
C ARG A 213 3.09 28.58 -1.57
N PRO A 214 2.68 29.69 -0.90
CA PRO A 214 3.21 30.01 0.41
C PRO A 214 2.89 28.85 1.36
N SER A 215 3.88 28.46 2.17
CA SER A 215 3.69 27.41 3.17
C SER A 215 2.51 27.79 4.07
N PRO A 216 1.57 26.87 4.39
CA PRO A 216 0.60 27.15 5.42
C PRO A 216 1.37 27.46 6.70
N ALA A 217 1.09 28.62 7.30
CA ALA A 217 1.71 29.04 8.54
C ALA A 217 1.51 27.94 9.58
N PHE A 218 2.61 27.32 10.00
CA PHE A 218 2.63 26.43 11.15
C PHE A 218 2.34 27.30 12.38
N SER A 219 1.08 27.36 12.81
CA SER A 219 0.77 27.76 14.18
C SER A 219 1.06 26.56 15.07
N PRO A 220 2.03 26.62 15.99
CA PRO A 220 2.19 25.56 16.98
C PRO A 220 0.92 25.49 17.82
N VAL A 221 0.20 24.37 17.75
CA VAL A 221 -0.89 24.08 18.69
C VAL A 221 -0.23 23.90 20.06
N PRO A 222 -0.51 24.72 21.07
CA PRO A 222 0.09 24.55 22.38
C PRO A 222 -0.44 23.26 23.01
N VAL A 223 0.45 22.29 23.17
CA VAL A 223 0.20 21.09 23.96
C VAL A 223 0.03 21.54 25.41
N ARG A 224 -1.21 21.61 25.90
CA ARG A 224 -1.49 21.76 27.33
C ARG A 224 -1.03 20.48 28.03
N VAL A 225 0.18 20.52 28.58
CA VAL A 225 0.63 19.59 29.60
C VAL A 225 -0.26 19.81 30.82
N ARG A 226 -1.23 18.91 31.06
CA ARG A 226 -1.86 18.81 32.37
C ARG A 226 -0.82 18.20 33.32
N SER A 227 -0.18 19.04 34.12
CA SER A 227 0.48 18.61 35.35
C SER A 227 -0.57 17.97 36.27
N ARG A 228 -0.13 16.93 36.99
CA ARG A 228 -0.91 16.19 37.99
C ARG A 228 -1.56 17.11 39.03
#